data_AF-V7IG98-F1
#
_entry.id   AF-V7IG98-F1
#
_cell.length_a   1.000
_cell.length_b   1.000
_cell.length_c   1.000
_cell.angle_alpha   90.00
_cell.angle_beta   90.00
_cell.angle_gamma   90.00
#
_symmetry.space_group_name_H-M   'P 1'
#
loop_
_entity.id
_entity.type
_entity.pdbx_description
1 polymer ?
#
loop_
_entity_poly.entity_id
_entity_poly.type
_entity_poly.pdbx_seq_one_letter_code
_entity_poly.pdbx_strand_id
1 'polypeptide(L)'
;MKFWQSTALAALAVGIAAPAFAAGGTVSYVCQQGKQVDVSYQFNSRGKPVSARARLNGSNRNMVFDARRSDSTGTAFKDRAGYNLTGPVLTARNYRSEEGISILSPRSEFLYKDCNPRQNEPARQAPPAAARSGSVAYVCQQGRRLNVNYHFNSAGVPTSAELRVNNRNLRLPYNLSASDNVDTVFSANGYRLTTNAMDSANYRSQDIIVSAPNGQMLYKDCSPAR
;
A
#
# COMPACT_ATOMS: atom_id res chain seq x y z
N MET A 1 2.78 -83.54 15.04
CA MET A 1 3.43 -83.03 13.79
C MET A 1 2.33 -82.69 12.80
N LYS A 2 2.42 -81.76 11.84
CA LYS A 2 3.36 -80.65 11.54
C LYS A 2 2.64 -79.83 10.43
N PHE A 3 2.58 -78.50 10.36
CA PHE A 3 3.04 -77.40 11.21
C PHE A 3 1.91 -76.34 11.32
N TRP A 4 2.10 -75.29 12.12
CA TRP A 4 1.47 -73.98 11.85
C TRP A 4 2.07 -73.36 10.57
N GLN A 5 1.26 -72.64 9.80
CA GLN A 5 1.75 -71.59 8.91
C GLN A 5 0.85 -70.35 9.01
N SER A 6 1.38 -69.28 9.60
CA SER A 6 0.76 -67.95 9.61
C SER A 6 1.38 -67.14 8.47
N THR A 7 0.57 -66.75 7.49
CA THR A 7 1.00 -65.89 6.39
C THR A 7 0.90 -64.41 6.78
N ALA A 8 2.05 -63.75 6.95
CA ALA A 8 2.11 -62.30 7.12
C ALA A 8 2.08 -61.61 5.75
N LEU A 9 1.02 -60.83 5.48
CA LEU A 9 0.94 -59.96 4.31
C LEU A 9 1.70 -58.65 4.58
N ALA A 10 2.84 -58.46 3.91
CA ALA A 10 3.60 -57.22 3.95
C ALA A 10 2.92 -56.15 3.08
N ALA A 11 2.30 -55.14 3.71
CA ALA A 11 1.75 -53.99 3.01
C ALA A 11 2.87 -53.04 2.57
N LEU A 12 3.11 -52.96 1.26
CA LEU A 12 4.00 -51.95 0.67
C LEU A 12 3.33 -50.57 0.72
N ALA A 13 3.69 -49.78 1.73
CA ALA A 13 3.29 -48.37 1.79
C ALA A 13 4.04 -47.57 0.72
N VAL A 14 3.37 -47.33 -0.42
CA VAL A 14 3.87 -46.40 -1.45
C VAL A 14 3.76 -44.99 -0.90
N GLY A 15 4.86 -44.51 -0.29
CA GLY A 15 4.98 -43.15 0.19
C GLY A 15 4.94 -42.17 -0.98
N ILE A 16 3.78 -41.54 -1.19
CA ILE A 16 3.63 -40.47 -2.17
C ILE A 16 4.43 -39.27 -1.64
N ALA A 17 5.66 -39.10 -2.13
CA ALA A 17 6.45 -37.92 -1.82
C ALA A 17 5.74 -36.69 -2.41
N ALA A 18 5.00 -35.97 -1.57
CA ALA A 18 4.41 -34.69 -1.95
C ALA A 18 5.53 -33.80 -2.50
N PRO A 19 5.38 -33.18 -3.69
CA PRO A 19 6.41 -32.33 -4.24
C PRO A 19 6.69 -31.22 -3.25
N ALA A 20 7.97 -31.06 -2.85
CA ALA A 20 8.37 -30.01 -1.94
C ALA A 20 8.08 -28.66 -2.60
N PHE A 21 6.95 -28.06 -2.23
CA PHE A 21 6.54 -26.75 -2.71
C PHE A 21 7.69 -25.78 -2.47
N ALA A 22 8.18 -25.15 -3.55
CA ALA A 22 9.23 -24.15 -3.45
C ALA A 22 8.82 -23.13 -2.39
N ALA A 23 9.61 -23.03 -1.33
CA ALA A 23 9.26 -22.23 -0.17
C ALA A 23 8.91 -20.82 -0.65
N GLY A 24 7.68 -20.39 -0.38
CA GLY A 24 7.06 -19.31 -1.15
C GLY A 24 5.55 -19.35 -1.03
N GLY A 25 4.90 -18.37 -1.64
CA GLY A 25 3.47 -18.15 -1.48
C GLY A 25 3.08 -16.70 -1.67
N THR A 26 1.77 -16.46 -1.75
CA THR A 26 1.20 -15.13 -1.90
C THR A 26 0.89 -14.52 -0.54
N VAL A 27 1.23 -13.24 -0.38
CA VAL A 27 0.80 -12.39 0.74
C VAL A 27 -0.05 -11.28 0.16
N SER A 28 -1.28 -11.15 0.66
CA SER A 28 -2.15 -10.01 0.39
C SER A 28 -1.78 -8.89 1.34
N TYR A 29 -1.33 -7.76 0.81
CA TYR A 29 -0.98 -6.58 1.59
C TYR A 29 -2.10 -5.55 1.59
N VAL A 30 -2.25 -4.85 2.71
CA VAL A 30 -2.91 -3.54 2.76
C VAL A 30 -1.83 -2.48 2.92
N CYS A 31 -1.89 -1.45 2.10
CA CYS A 31 -0.88 -0.40 2.02
C CYS A 31 -1.41 0.92 2.56
N GLN A 32 -0.51 1.91 2.64
CA GLN A 32 -0.94 3.30 2.55
C GLN A 32 -1.95 3.46 1.41
N GLN A 33 -2.89 4.36 1.64
CA GLN A 33 -4.09 4.55 0.88
C GLN A 33 -5.14 3.43 0.91
N GLY A 34 -5.02 2.40 1.76
CA GLY A 34 -5.94 1.25 1.74
C GLY A 34 -5.89 0.48 0.41
N LYS A 35 -4.88 0.79 -0.42
CA LYS A 35 -4.54 0.05 -1.63
C LYS A 35 -4.18 -1.37 -1.24
N GLN A 36 -4.59 -2.32 -2.08
CA GLN A 36 -4.31 -3.74 -1.87
C GLN A 36 -3.47 -4.26 -3.03
N VAL A 37 -2.49 -5.10 -2.70
CA VAL A 37 -1.64 -5.78 -3.67
C VAL A 37 -1.32 -7.18 -3.17
N ASP A 38 -1.49 -8.16 -4.05
CA ASP A 38 -1.02 -9.52 -3.82
C ASP A 38 0.40 -9.65 -4.36
N VAL A 39 1.33 -10.07 -3.49
CA VAL A 39 2.71 -10.36 -3.87
C VAL A 39 3.00 -11.83 -3.64
N SER A 40 3.32 -12.54 -4.73
CA SER A 40 3.74 -13.95 -4.69
C SER A 40 5.27 -14.03 -4.66
N TYR A 41 5.81 -14.49 -3.53
CA TYR A 41 7.25 -14.65 -3.33
C TYR A 41 7.71 -16.08 -3.65
N GLN A 42 8.95 -16.17 -4.14
CA GLN A 42 9.67 -17.43 -4.28
C GLN A 42 11.02 -17.34 -3.56
N PHE A 43 11.36 -18.37 -2.78
CA PHE A 43 12.63 -18.52 -2.09
C PHE A 43 13.34 -19.78 -2.59
N ASN A 44 14.68 -19.78 -2.52
CA ASN A 44 15.48 -20.97 -2.83
C ASN A 44 15.48 -21.97 -1.65
N SER A 45 16.11 -23.13 -1.83
CA SER A 45 16.23 -24.17 -0.79
C SER A 45 16.93 -23.71 0.50
N ARG A 46 17.67 -22.60 0.47
CA ARG A 46 18.31 -21.97 1.65
C ARG A 46 17.44 -20.88 2.28
N GLY A 47 16.18 -20.74 1.84
CA GLY A 47 15.23 -19.74 2.32
C GLY A 47 15.52 -18.30 1.91
N LYS A 48 16.44 -18.06 0.96
CA LYS A 48 16.77 -16.72 0.45
C LYS A 48 15.84 -16.34 -0.73
N PRO A 49 15.45 -15.06 -0.83
CA PRO A 49 14.51 -14.60 -1.86
C PRO A 49 15.09 -14.75 -3.27
N VAL A 50 14.23 -15.08 -4.23
CA VAL A 50 14.56 -15.27 -5.65
C VAL A 50 13.72 -14.33 -6.52
N SER A 51 12.42 -14.27 -6.28
CA SER A 51 11.49 -13.42 -7.02
C SER A 51 10.31 -12.95 -6.18
N ALA A 52 9.73 -11.84 -6.61
CA ALA A 52 8.45 -11.31 -6.14
C ALA A 52 7.59 -10.97 -7.36
N ARG A 53 6.39 -11.57 -7.47
CA ARG A 53 5.44 -11.32 -8.56
C ARG A 53 4.22 -10.57 -8.05
N ALA A 54 3.87 -9.46 -8.71
CA ALA A 54 2.67 -8.69 -8.41
C ALA A 54 1.99 -8.23 -9.72
N ARG A 55 0.67 -7.98 -9.69
CA ARG A 55 -0.07 -7.43 -10.83
C ARG A 55 -0.09 -5.89 -10.74
N LEU A 56 0.77 -5.24 -11.51
CA LEU A 56 0.94 -3.77 -11.49
C LEU A 56 0.49 -3.19 -12.83
N ASN A 57 -0.42 -2.20 -12.78
CA ASN A 57 -0.99 -1.53 -13.95
C ASN A 57 -1.56 -2.52 -15.00
N GLY A 58 -2.34 -3.51 -14.55
CA GLY A 58 -2.96 -4.52 -15.42
C GLY A 58 -2.03 -5.63 -15.93
N SER A 59 -0.73 -5.57 -15.63
CA SER A 59 0.27 -6.55 -16.10
C SER A 59 0.96 -7.27 -14.94
N ASN A 60 1.23 -8.56 -15.11
CA ASN A 60 1.99 -9.32 -14.12
C ASN A 60 3.48 -8.94 -14.23
N ARG A 61 4.04 -8.35 -13.18
CA ARG A 61 5.45 -8.00 -13.07
C ARG A 61 6.16 -9.06 -12.25
N ASN A 62 7.23 -9.63 -12.80
CA ASN A 62 8.08 -10.60 -12.11
C ASN A 62 9.41 -9.91 -11.77
N MET A 63 9.51 -9.41 -10.54
CA MET A 63 10.68 -8.71 -10.04
C MET A 63 11.65 -9.75 -9.47
N VAL A 64 12.90 -9.75 -9.95
CA VAL A 64 13.95 -10.68 -9.52
C VAL A 64 14.70 -10.04 -8.34
N PHE A 65 15.16 -10.85 -7.39
CA PHE A 65 15.98 -10.38 -6.26
C PHE A 65 17.18 -9.55 -6.73
N ASP A 66 17.30 -8.33 -6.21
CA ASP A 66 18.38 -7.39 -6.54
C ASP A 66 19.47 -7.47 -5.47
N ALA A 67 20.46 -8.33 -5.72
CA ALA A 67 21.59 -8.56 -4.83
C ALA A 67 22.52 -7.33 -4.66
N ARG A 68 22.40 -6.28 -5.50
CA ARG A 68 23.18 -5.04 -5.36
C ARG A 68 22.50 -4.02 -4.44
N ARG A 69 21.20 -4.19 -4.18
CA ARG A 69 20.36 -3.31 -3.36
C ARG A 69 19.82 -3.98 -2.09
N SER A 70 20.15 -5.25 -1.87
CA SER A 70 19.72 -6.02 -0.71
C SER A 70 20.91 -6.33 0.20
N ASP A 71 20.72 -6.16 1.50
CA ASP A 71 21.77 -6.31 2.51
C ASP A 71 21.19 -6.90 3.81
N SER A 72 21.84 -6.67 4.95
CA SER A 72 21.39 -7.14 6.27
C SER A 72 20.24 -6.30 6.88
N THR A 73 19.83 -5.22 6.22
CA THR A 73 18.78 -4.29 6.69
C THR A 73 17.52 -4.34 5.82
N GLY A 74 17.65 -4.66 4.53
CA GLY A 74 16.51 -4.68 3.61
C GLY A 74 16.65 -5.65 2.43
N THR A 75 15.52 -5.96 1.81
CA THR A 75 15.43 -6.74 0.57
C THR A 75 14.85 -5.91 -0.55
N ALA A 76 15.48 -5.98 -1.72
CA ALA A 76 15.04 -5.35 -2.95
C ALA A 76 14.81 -6.40 -4.05
N PHE A 77 13.81 -6.15 -4.89
CA PHE A 77 13.56 -6.87 -6.13
C PHE A 77 13.35 -5.86 -7.25
N LYS A 78 13.73 -6.21 -8.48
CA LYS A 78 13.56 -5.34 -9.66
C LYS A 78 13.18 -6.15 -10.90
N ASP A 79 12.29 -5.62 -11.75
CA ASP A 79 12.01 -6.17 -13.08
C ASP A 79 12.80 -5.46 -14.20
N ARG A 80 12.76 -6.02 -15.41
CA ARG A 80 13.46 -5.44 -16.58
C ARG A 80 12.90 -4.07 -17.01
N ALA A 81 11.65 -3.76 -16.67
CA ALA A 81 11.02 -2.48 -17.00
C ALA A 81 11.33 -1.38 -15.97
N GLY A 82 11.95 -1.73 -14.83
CA GLY A 82 12.36 -0.79 -13.78
C GLY A 82 11.45 -0.75 -12.57
N TYR A 83 10.34 -1.49 -12.54
CA TYR A 83 9.52 -1.63 -11.34
C TYR A 83 10.35 -2.30 -10.25
N ASN A 84 10.23 -1.82 -9.02
CA ASN A 84 10.95 -2.39 -7.89
C ASN A 84 10.05 -2.58 -6.67
N LEU A 85 10.37 -3.59 -5.87
CA LEU A 85 9.79 -3.84 -4.55
C LEU A 85 10.93 -3.72 -3.54
N THR A 86 10.74 -2.96 -2.48
CA THR A 86 11.70 -2.77 -1.38
C THR A 86 11.02 -2.97 -0.05
N GLY A 87 11.73 -3.46 0.96
CA GLY A 87 11.19 -3.64 2.31
C GLY A 87 12.23 -4.24 3.25
N PRO A 88 11.80 -4.77 4.41
CA PRO A 88 12.69 -5.43 5.38
C PRO A 88 13.36 -6.69 4.80
N VAL A 89 14.22 -7.33 5.61
CA VAL A 89 14.91 -8.57 5.23
C VAL A 89 13.91 -9.72 5.08
N LEU A 90 13.60 -10.12 3.85
CA LEU A 90 12.68 -11.22 3.57
C LEU A 90 13.40 -12.56 3.49
N THR A 91 12.82 -13.57 4.12
CA THR A 91 13.21 -14.98 4.05
C THR A 91 11.97 -15.86 3.97
N ALA A 92 12.14 -17.13 3.60
CA ALA A 92 11.06 -18.12 3.60
C ALA A 92 10.34 -18.29 4.96
N ARG A 93 10.94 -17.82 6.08
CA ARG A 93 10.39 -17.94 7.43
C ARG A 93 9.52 -16.76 7.86
N ASN A 94 9.86 -15.53 7.47
CA ASN A 94 9.25 -14.30 7.99
C ASN A 94 8.41 -13.52 6.96
N TYR A 95 8.53 -13.78 5.65
CA TYR A 95 7.90 -12.95 4.61
C TYR A 95 6.37 -12.74 4.71
N ARG A 96 5.67 -13.58 5.49
CA ARG A 96 4.24 -13.45 5.77
C ARG A 96 3.90 -12.47 6.89
N SER A 97 4.84 -12.21 7.80
CA SER A 97 4.67 -11.33 8.96
C SER A 97 5.41 -10.00 8.82
N GLU A 98 6.41 -9.92 7.93
CA GLU A 98 7.18 -8.69 7.68
C GLU A 98 6.32 -7.56 7.09
N GLU A 99 6.50 -6.36 7.64
CA GLU A 99 5.72 -5.16 7.37
C GLU A 99 6.51 -4.10 6.58
N GLY A 100 5.82 -3.06 6.10
CA GLY A 100 6.47 -1.92 5.46
C GLY A 100 7.08 -2.17 4.08
N ILE A 101 6.61 -3.16 3.30
CA ILE A 101 7.05 -3.27 1.90
C ILE A 101 6.53 -2.06 1.09
N SER A 102 7.23 -1.68 0.04
CA SER A 102 6.81 -0.65 -0.92
C SER A 102 7.10 -1.12 -2.34
N ILE A 103 6.27 -0.70 -3.29
CA ILE A 103 6.42 -1.00 -4.72
C ILE A 103 6.42 0.31 -5.50
N LEU A 104 7.49 0.54 -6.26
CA LEU A 104 7.73 1.76 -7.00
C LEU A 104 7.66 1.54 -8.51
N SER A 105 7.24 2.57 -9.23
CA SER A 105 7.26 2.64 -10.70
C SER A 105 8.71 2.75 -11.22
N PRO A 106 8.94 2.55 -12.53
CA PRO A 106 10.24 2.81 -13.16
C PRO A 106 10.74 4.26 -13.01
N ARG A 107 9.88 5.20 -12.62
CA ARG A 107 10.21 6.61 -12.34
C ARG A 107 10.42 6.89 -10.85
N SER A 108 10.55 5.85 -10.03
CA SER A 108 10.67 5.94 -8.56
C SER A 108 9.45 6.58 -7.87
N GLU A 109 8.26 6.48 -8.48
CA GLU A 109 7.00 6.92 -7.86
C GLU A 109 6.41 5.75 -7.06
N PHE A 110 5.91 6.00 -5.84
CA PHE A 110 5.22 4.95 -5.09
C PHE A 110 3.90 4.56 -5.77
N LEU A 111 3.79 3.29 -6.16
CA LEU A 111 2.52 2.68 -6.60
C LEU A 111 1.77 2.16 -5.37
N TYR A 112 2.52 1.55 -4.46
CA TYR A 112 2.11 1.02 -3.16
C TYR A 112 3.21 1.38 -2.15
N LYS A 113 2.83 1.88 -0.97
CA LYS A 113 3.74 2.39 0.06
C LYS A 113 3.35 1.85 1.44
N ASP A 114 4.34 1.60 2.28
CA ASP A 114 4.26 1.09 3.66
C ASP A 114 3.15 0.05 3.82
N CYS A 115 3.35 -1.08 3.16
CA CYS A 115 2.40 -2.17 3.02
C CYS A 115 2.62 -3.26 4.06
N ASN A 116 1.56 -3.57 4.80
CA ASN A 116 1.55 -4.57 5.86
C ASN A 116 0.71 -5.79 5.45
N PRO A 117 1.10 -7.02 5.85
CA PRO A 117 0.31 -8.21 5.56
C PRO A 117 -1.10 -8.04 6.14
N ARG A 118 -2.14 -8.33 5.36
CA ARG A 118 -3.54 -8.10 5.77
C ARG A 118 -3.93 -8.86 7.05
N GLN A 119 -3.27 -9.98 7.34
CA GLN A 119 -3.45 -10.77 8.56
C GLN A 119 -2.85 -10.10 9.82
N ASN A 120 -1.95 -9.13 9.67
CA ASN A 120 -1.40 -8.34 10.76
C ASN A 120 -2.28 -7.13 11.10
N GLU A 121 -3.24 -6.75 10.25
CA GLU A 121 -4.20 -5.72 10.66
C GLU A 121 -4.99 -6.25 11.85
N PRO A 122 -5.01 -5.55 13.02
CA PRO A 122 -5.94 -5.91 14.08
C PRO A 122 -7.34 -5.87 13.48
N ALA A 123 -8.18 -6.85 13.82
CA ALA A 123 -9.48 -7.07 13.18
C ALA A 123 -10.32 -5.78 13.19
N ARG A 124 -10.22 -4.99 12.11
CA ARG A 124 -10.90 -3.72 11.98
C ARG A 124 -12.39 -4.04 11.93
N GLN A 125 -13.07 -3.76 13.04
CA GLN A 125 -14.49 -3.48 13.02
C GLN A 125 -14.71 -2.53 11.84
N ALA A 126 -15.52 -2.95 10.87
CA ALA A 126 -15.70 -2.18 9.64
C ALA A 126 -16.12 -0.76 10.04
N PRO A 127 -15.38 0.29 9.64
CA PRO A 127 -15.76 1.65 9.98
C PRO A 127 -17.22 1.90 9.55
N PRO A 128 -18.01 2.64 10.35
CA PRO A 128 -19.36 3.01 9.95
C PRO A 128 -19.31 3.62 8.55
N ALA A 129 -20.21 3.14 7.67
CA ALA A 129 -20.06 3.18 6.21
C ALA A 129 -19.31 4.42 5.69
N ALA A 130 -18.02 4.22 5.39
CA ALA A 130 -17.09 5.28 5.01
C ALA A 130 -17.67 6.20 3.93
N ALA A 131 -17.70 7.51 4.21
CA ALA A 131 -18.22 8.49 3.28
C ALA A 131 -17.39 8.46 1.99
N ARG A 132 -17.97 8.01 0.87
CA ARG A 132 -17.27 7.96 -0.44
C ARG A 132 -16.88 9.33 -0.97
N SER A 133 -17.55 10.38 -0.50
CA SER A 133 -17.20 11.77 -0.74
C SER A 133 -17.82 12.67 0.31
N GLY A 134 -17.32 13.89 0.44
CA GLY A 134 -17.98 14.91 1.23
C GLY A 134 -17.33 16.29 1.13
N SER A 135 -18.18 17.31 1.12
CA SER A 135 -17.75 18.71 1.07
C SER A 135 -17.55 19.29 2.47
N VAL A 136 -16.50 20.10 2.61
CA VAL A 136 -16.21 20.93 3.80
C VAL A 136 -16.06 22.37 3.34
N ALA A 137 -16.84 23.26 3.94
CA ALA A 137 -16.62 24.69 3.85
C ALA A 137 -15.58 25.10 4.89
N TYR A 138 -14.70 26.02 4.52
CA TYR A 138 -13.57 26.48 5.32
C TYR A 138 -13.61 28.01 5.48
N VAL A 139 -13.21 28.47 6.66
CA VAL A 139 -12.84 29.87 6.91
C VAL A 139 -11.34 29.91 7.17
N CYS A 140 -10.64 30.76 6.44
CA CYS A 140 -9.19 30.90 6.46
C CYS A 140 -8.78 32.27 7.01
N GLN A 141 -7.47 32.49 7.16
CA GLN A 141 -6.92 33.83 7.38
C GLN A 141 -7.50 34.87 6.41
N GLN A 142 -7.56 36.13 6.87
CA GLN A 142 -8.12 37.26 6.12
C GLN A 142 -9.61 37.10 5.77
N GLY A 143 -10.36 36.26 6.50
CA GLY A 143 -11.79 36.03 6.29
C GLY A 143 -12.12 35.28 4.99
N ARG A 144 -11.10 34.74 4.30
CA ARG A 144 -11.26 34.06 3.01
C ARG A 144 -12.02 32.76 3.20
N ARG A 145 -12.91 32.45 2.26
CA ARG A 145 -13.71 31.22 2.27
C ARG A 145 -13.29 30.29 1.13
N LEU A 146 -13.33 29.00 1.42
CA LEU A 146 -13.04 27.93 0.46
C LEU A 146 -14.04 26.80 0.67
N ASN A 147 -14.43 26.09 -0.39
CA ASN A 147 -15.16 24.83 -0.29
C ASN A 147 -14.30 23.76 -0.97
N VAL A 148 -14.09 22.64 -0.28
CA VAL A 148 -13.34 21.50 -0.79
C VAL A 148 -14.22 20.27 -0.73
N ASN A 149 -14.38 19.59 -1.85
CA ASN A 149 -15.04 18.30 -1.95
C ASN A 149 -13.98 17.18 -1.95
N TYR A 150 -13.98 16.37 -0.90
CA TYR A 150 -13.08 15.22 -0.77
C TYR A 150 -13.73 13.97 -1.33
N HIS A 151 -12.92 13.08 -1.91
CA HIS A 151 -13.34 11.79 -2.43
C HIS A 151 -12.52 10.69 -1.79
N PHE A 152 -13.17 9.60 -1.37
CA PHE A 152 -12.55 8.49 -0.66
C PHE A 152 -12.80 7.15 -1.37
N ASN A 153 -11.89 6.20 -1.22
CA ASN A 153 -12.11 4.83 -1.67
C ASN A 153 -12.96 4.03 -0.66
N SER A 154 -13.22 2.75 -0.95
CA SER A 154 -14.02 1.87 -0.08
C SER A 154 -13.39 1.58 1.29
N ALA A 155 -12.09 1.85 1.47
CA ALA A 155 -11.41 1.76 2.76
C ALA A 155 -11.44 3.09 3.54
N GLY A 156 -12.15 4.10 3.04
CA GLY A 156 -12.25 5.42 3.67
C GLY A 156 -11.04 6.32 3.48
N VAL A 157 -10.12 5.97 2.57
CA VAL A 157 -8.90 6.75 2.33
C VAL A 157 -9.13 7.83 1.27
N PRO A 158 -8.58 9.06 1.43
CA PRO A 158 -8.70 10.09 0.41
C PRO A 158 -8.00 9.75 -0.91
N THR A 159 -8.64 10.12 -2.02
CA THR A 159 -8.19 9.86 -3.39
C THR A 159 -8.02 11.15 -4.19
N SER A 160 -8.84 12.16 -3.91
CA SER A 160 -8.70 13.51 -4.47
C SER A 160 -9.44 14.55 -3.62
N ALA A 161 -8.97 15.80 -3.72
CA ALA A 161 -9.65 16.99 -3.23
C ALA A 161 -10.00 17.90 -4.44
N GLU A 162 -11.26 18.31 -4.54
CA GLU A 162 -11.76 19.21 -5.58
C GLU A 162 -12.12 20.56 -4.98
N LEU A 163 -11.59 21.64 -5.56
CA LEU A 163 -11.73 23.00 -5.05
C LEU A 163 -11.71 24.03 -6.18
N ARG A 164 -12.28 25.23 -5.95
CA ARG A 164 -12.26 26.33 -6.91
C ARG A 164 -11.27 27.42 -6.47
N VAL A 165 -10.31 27.73 -7.33
CA VAL A 165 -9.26 28.75 -7.11
C VAL A 165 -9.23 29.66 -8.33
N ASN A 166 -9.27 30.99 -8.13
CA ASN A 166 -9.22 31.99 -9.20
C ASN A 166 -10.18 31.67 -10.36
N ASN A 167 -11.43 31.35 -10.03
CA ASN A 167 -12.49 30.97 -10.98
C ASN A 167 -12.23 29.67 -11.79
N ARG A 168 -11.21 28.88 -11.46
CA ARG A 168 -10.87 27.59 -12.06
C ARG A 168 -11.17 26.44 -11.08
N ASN A 169 -11.81 25.38 -11.57
CA ASN A 169 -11.95 24.14 -10.80
C ASN A 169 -10.63 23.35 -10.88
N LEU A 170 -10.11 22.96 -9.72
CA LEU A 170 -8.92 22.13 -9.56
C LEU A 170 -9.35 20.80 -8.97
N ARG A 171 -8.88 19.70 -9.56
CA ARG A 171 -8.95 18.35 -8.99
C ARG A 171 -7.54 17.92 -8.63
N LEU A 172 -7.22 17.97 -7.34
CA LEU A 172 -5.92 17.59 -6.81
C LEU A 172 -6.00 16.10 -6.41
N PRO A 173 -5.31 15.17 -7.11
CA PRO A 173 -5.20 13.79 -6.65
C PRO A 173 -4.36 13.74 -5.36
N TYR A 174 -4.63 12.75 -4.50
CA TYR A 174 -3.77 12.47 -3.36
C TYR A 174 -2.37 12.10 -3.85
N ASN A 175 -1.34 12.73 -3.27
CA ASN A 175 0.06 12.52 -3.63
C ASN A 175 0.73 11.57 -2.63
N LEU A 176 0.88 10.30 -3.03
CA LEU A 176 1.47 9.25 -2.19
C LEU A 176 2.95 9.51 -1.84
N SER A 177 3.70 10.13 -2.74
CA SER A 177 5.13 10.40 -2.51
C SER A 177 5.38 11.60 -1.59
N ALA A 178 4.35 12.40 -1.30
CA ALA A 178 4.45 13.58 -0.46
C ALA A 178 3.64 13.49 0.85
N SER A 179 2.87 12.42 1.04
CA SER A 179 2.06 12.15 2.23
C SER A 179 2.70 11.05 3.08
N ASP A 180 2.39 11.03 4.37
CA ASP A 180 2.87 10.02 5.32
C ASP A 180 1.81 9.74 6.41
N ASN A 181 2.24 9.34 7.60
CA ASN A 181 1.36 9.02 8.73
C ASN A 181 0.99 10.24 9.59
N VAL A 182 1.55 11.42 9.34
CA VAL A 182 1.19 12.68 10.01
C VAL A 182 0.56 13.69 9.07
N ASP A 183 0.95 13.71 7.79
CA ASP A 183 0.48 14.66 6.77
C ASP A 183 -0.21 13.97 5.58
N THR A 184 -1.30 14.57 5.12
CA THR A 184 -1.99 14.23 3.86
C THR A 184 -1.84 15.35 2.84
N VAL A 185 -1.46 14.98 1.63
CA VAL A 185 -1.17 15.91 0.53
C VAL A 185 -2.00 15.58 -0.70
N PHE A 186 -2.63 16.59 -1.27
CA PHE A 186 -3.20 16.52 -2.62
C PHE A 186 -2.46 17.52 -3.52
N SER A 187 -2.07 17.12 -4.73
CA SER A 187 -1.35 18.05 -5.62
C SER A 187 -1.48 17.73 -7.11
N ALA A 188 -1.63 18.77 -7.93
CA ALA A 188 -1.52 18.70 -9.39
C ALA A 188 -1.06 20.05 -9.96
N ASN A 189 -0.25 20.00 -11.03
CA ASN A 189 0.20 21.20 -11.77
C ASN A 189 0.85 22.27 -10.87
N GLY A 190 1.57 21.85 -9.83
CA GLY A 190 2.20 22.71 -8.83
C GLY A 190 1.29 23.23 -7.70
N TYR A 191 -0.04 23.14 -7.83
CA TYR A 191 -0.95 23.42 -6.73
C TYR A 191 -0.89 22.30 -5.69
N ARG A 192 -0.96 22.66 -4.40
CA ARG A 192 -0.93 21.72 -3.28
C ARG A 192 -2.00 22.08 -2.26
N LEU A 193 -2.71 21.08 -1.75
CA LEU A 193 -3.49 21.13 -0.52
C LEU A 193 -2.81 20.23 0.51
N THR A 194 -2.54 20.75 1.69
CA THR A 194 -1.88 20.07 2.82
C THR A 194 -2.75 20.14 4.05
N THR A 195 -2.78 19.06 4.81
CA THR A 195 -3.60 18.83 6.00
C THR A 195 -3.00 17.66 6.80
N ASN A 196 -3.42 17.45 8.05
CA ASN A 196 -2.94 16.30 8.83
C ASN A 196 -3.42 14.97 8.21
N ALA A 197 -2.98 13.83 8.77
CA ALA A 197 -3.43 12.49 8.40
C ALA A 197 -4.98 12.40 8.33
N MET A 198 -5.50 12.24 7.12
CA MET A 198 -6.92 12.37 6.81
C MET A 198 -7.55 11.06 6.32
N ASP A 199 -8.76 10.77 6.80
CA ASP A 199 -9.64 9.71 6.31
C ASP A 199 -11.11 10.19 6.23
N SER A 200 -11.99 9.30 5.75
CA SER A 200 -13.42 9.56 5.58
C SER A 200 -14.21 9.75 6.88
N ALA A 201 -13.61 9.42 8.04
CA ALA A 201 -14.21 9.64 9.35
C ALA A 201 -13.77 11.00 9.94
N ASN A 202 -12.52 11.42 9.71
CA ASN A 202 -11.94 12.61 10.34
C ASN A 202 -11.86 13.86 9.45
N TYR A 203 -12.11 13.77 8.13
CA TYR A 203 -11.87 14.90 7.20
C TYR A 203 -12.60 16.21 7.55
N ARG A 204 -13.77 16.12 8.21
CA ARG A 204 -14.57 17.28 8.61
C ARG A 204 -13.98 18.10 9.74
N SER A 205 -12.94 17.59 10.42
CA SER A 205 -12.27 18.25 11.54
C SER A 205 -10.84 18.69 11.22
N GLN A 206 -10.35 18.49 10.00
CA GLN A 206 -8.96 18.80 9.66
C GLN A 206 -8.81 20.22 9.13
N ASP A 207 -7.87 20.97 9.70
CA ASP A 207 -7.41 22.25 9.15
C ASP A 207 -6.61 22.03 7.86
N ILE A 208 -6.63 23.01 6.95
CA ILE A 208 -5.95 22.91 5.65
C ILE A 208 -5.14 24.16 5.31
N ILE A 209 -4.15 23.97 4.43
CA ILE A 209 -3.42 25.03 3.72
C ILE A 209 -3.44 24.70 2.23
N VAL A 210 -3.65 25.70 1.37
CA VAL A 210 -3.57 25.59 -0.09
C VAL A 210 -2.53 26.55 -0.64
N SER A 211 -1.60 26.06 -1.45
CA SER A 211 -0.58 26.86 -2.13
C SER A 211 -0.63 26.74 -3.66
N ALA A 212 -0.13 27.80 -4.31
CA ALA A 212 0.03 27.92 -5.75
C ALA A 212 1.37 27.32 -6.22
N PRO A 213 1.55 27.11 -7.55
CA PRO A 213 2.79 26.57 -8.13
C PRO A 213 4.07 27.37 -7.83
N ASN A 214 3.94 28.67 -7.54
CA ASN A 214 5.04 29.56 -7.14
C ASN A 214 5.31 29.54 -5.62
N GLY A 215 4.71 28.61 -4.87
CA GLY A 215 4.83 28.52 -3.41
C GLY A 215 3.95 29.51 -2.62
N GLN A 216 3.27 30.45 -3.28
CA GLN A 216 2.39 31.41 -2.60
C GLN A 216 1.24 30.67 -1.89
N MET A 217 1.08 30.93 -0.59
CA MET A 217 -0.08 30.45 0.16
C MET A 217 -1.33 31.18 -0.33
N LEU A 218 -2.20 30.45 -1.02
CA LEU A 218 -3.46 30.96 -1.51
C LEU A 218 -4.50 30.98 -0.39
N TYR A 219 -4.53 29.94 0.43
CA TYR A 219 -5.42 29.85 1.58
C TYR A 219 -4.60 29.31 2.76
N LYS A 220 -4.51 30.09 3.84
CA LYS A 220 -3.68 29.80 5.02
C LYS A 220 -4.57 29.65 6.25
N ASP A 221 -4.18 28.72 7.12
CA ASP A 221 -4.78 28.38 8.41
C ASP A 221 -6.31 28.32 8.29
N CYS A 222 -6.78 27.41 7.45
CA CYS A 222 -8.19 27.23 7.14
C CYS A 222 -8.82 26.18 8.05
N SER A 223 -9.72 26.60 8.93
CA SER A 223 -10.50 25.69 9.76
C SER A 223 -11.89 25.42 9.16
N PRO A 224 -12.45 24.20 9.37
CA PRO A 224 -13.81 23.89 8.98
C PRO A 224 -14.81 24.91 9.54
N ALA A 225 -15.64 25.46 8.67
CA ALA A 225 -16.75 26.32 9.07
C ALA A 225 -17.77 25.49 9.85
N ARG A 226 -18.19 25.99 11.01
CA ARG A 226 -19.26 25.44 11.84
C ARG A 226 -20.58 26.12 11.52
#